data_AF-A0A4U2AJ37-F1
#
_entry.id   AF-A0A4U2AJ37-F1
#
_cell.length_a   1.000
_cell.length_b   1.000
_cell.length_c   1.000
_cell.angle_alpha   90.00
_cell.angle_beta   90.00
_cell.angle_gamma   90.00
#
_symmetry.space_group_name_H-M   'P 1'
#
loop_
_entity.id
_entity.type
_entity.pdbx_description
1 polymer ?
#
loop_
_entity_poly.entity_id
_entity_poly.type
_entity_poly.pdbx_seq_one_letter_code
_entity_poly.pdbx_strand_id
1 'polypeptide(L)'
;MGSYVYDYLNDSLLLDSTLVTRFYSGVSDAVLEQELIKYREYCLKVLPEIRDVVKANGVVSCLATDTLSNTSHLKQAALYLEEAVVADPVFELTDFRTQATETLTSFMGMASTPKVDRQKLAQAAVRLVELRPLVAGGYVKLYPITFELEKGAELPLLYSDVGFEDCLPPNILEQYKASAVVRSVQNDNGRMLVMRDLYPCRNISIHFQGMESGFAMGYVLNPTEFKPTDKESIFTFIQKKSSVPPCKADFDAWVNQSVNQTARNHFIELSKRITLSEYLGCMFGTEHPFESNLLNMDVGSTDIQANTLNCALQMDVPFLEQVSSADLMSIRSNDGEAFQLFRAELEKGLREARHETDFGRVKAIIEDTQHELFEVQMRQIAPQMKHIRNTHFAETAIAVAGLGLSVVTGGASLIATGIAGLSGMKSHSDYKSKLTANPSHFLWNVKQKAKK
;
A
#
# COMPACT_ATOMS: atom_id res chain seq x y z
N MET A 1 16.75 9.01 12.00
CA MET A 1 17.53 9.42 10.81
C MET A 1 16.57 10.06 9.83
N GLY A 2 16.98 11.13 9.15
CA GLY A 2 16.14 11.82 8.15
C GLY A 2 15.78 10.88 7.00
N SER A 3 14.63 11.11 6.38
CA SER A 3 14.31 10.44 5.12
C SER A 3 15.00 11.19 3.99
N TYR A 4 15.75 10.46 3.16
CA TYR A 4 16.49 11.00 2.02
C TYR A 4 15.63 11.94 1.14
N VAL A 5 14.33 11.61 1.01
CA VAL A 5 13.33 12.40 0.27
C VAL A 5 13.29 13.83 0.81
N TYR A 6 13.14 13.99 2.13
CA TYR A 6 13.07 15.32 2.74
C TYR A 6 14.43 16.02 2.83
N ASP A 7 15.53 15.26 2.86
CA ASP A 7 16.88 15.83 2.85
C ASP A 7 17.16 16.62 1.56
N TYR A 8 16.58 16.19 0.42
CA TYR A 8 16.64 16.95 -0.84
C TYR A 8 15.45 17.88 -1.02
N LEU A 9 14.22 17.37 -0.87
CA LEU A 9 13.03 18.09 -1.31
C LEU A 9 12.66 19.28 -0.43
N ASN A 10 13.09 19.36 0.82
CA ASN A 10 12.78 20.50 1.68
C ASN A 10 13.32 21.83 1.13
N ASP A 11 14.45 21.78 0.42
CA ASP A 11 15.07 22.95 -0.22
C ASP A 11 14.76 23.05 -1.73
N SER A 12 13.98 22.09 -2.27
CA SER A 12 13.63 22.05 -3.69
C SER A 12 12.32 22.80 -3.96
N LEU A 13 12.23 23.37 -5.17
CA LEU A 13 10.98 23.98 -5.67
C LEU A 13 9.83 22.96 -5.77
N LEU A 14 10.12 21.66 -5.80
CA LEU A 14 9.13 20.58 -5.87
C LEU A 14 8.25 20.46 -4.62
N LEU A 15 8.68 20.97 -3.45
CA LEU A 15 7.85 21.03 -2.23
C LEU A 15 7.52 22.46 -1.78
N ASP A 16 7.76 23.47 -2.62
CA ASP A 16 7.36 24.83 -2.31
C ASP A 16 5.82 24.92 -2.25
N SER A 17 5.28 25.15 -1.05
CA SER A 17 3.83 25.21 -0.81
C SER A 17 3.08 26.21 -1.70
N THR A 18 3.71 27.33 -2.07
CA THR A 18 3.11 28.36 -2.93
C THR A 18 3.03 27.91 -4.38
N LEU A 19 4.02 27.13 -4.83
CA LEU A 19 4.03 26.55 -6.18
C LEU A 19 3.09 25.34 -6.26
N VAL A 20 3.09 24.47 -5.25
CA VAL A 20 2.21 23.29 -5.18
C VAL A 20 0.74 23.70 -5.24
N THR A 21 0.32 24.68 -4.43
CA THR A 21 -1.07 25.19 -4.43
C THR A 21 -1.50 25.82 -5.75
N ARG A 22 -0.54 26.26 -6.57
CA ARG A 22 -0.75 26.89 -7.87
C ARG A 22 -0.46 25.94 -9.04
N PHE A 23 -0.31 24.64 -8.80
CA PHE A 23 0.06 23.64 -9.81
C PHE A 23 1.31 24.06 -10.62
N TYR A 24 2.27 24.68 -9.93
CA TYR A 24 3.52 25.22 -10.46
C TYR A 24 3.33 26.30 -11.54
N SER A 25 2.16 26.94 -11.61
CA SER A 25 1.93 28.03 -12.57
C SER A 25 2.96 29.14 -12.39
N GLY A 26 3.55 29.58 -13.50
CA GLY A 26 4.66 30.54 -13.53
C GLY A 26 6.06 29.90 -13.60
N VAL A 27 6.20 28.60 -13.36
CA VAL A 27 7.46 27.84 -13.63
C VAL A 27 7.36 27.21 -15.01
N SER A 28 8.43 27.23 -15.81
CA SER A 28 8.44 26.55 -17.12
C SER A 28 8.61 25.03 -17.00
N ASP A 29 8.03 24.26 -17.92
CA ASP A 29 8.14 22.79 -17.93
C ASP A 29 9.61 22.31 -17.94
N ALA A 30 10.51 23.01 -18.66
CA ALA A 30 11.92 22.67 -18.71
C ALA A 30 12.62 22.76 -17.34
N VAL A 31 12.21 23.70 -16.48
CA VAL A 31 12.74 23.83 -15.11
C VAL A 31 12.23 22.69 -14.24
N LEU A 32 10.95 22.32 -14.37
CA LEU A 32 10.38 21.18 -13.63
C LEU A 32 11.03 19.85 -14.05
N GLU A 33 11.22 19.65 -15.36
CA GLU A 33 11.91 18.47 -15.91
C GLU A 33 13.34 18.39 -15.37
N GLN A 34 14.09 19.49 -15.41
CA GLN A 34 15.46 19.52 -14.89
C GLN A 34 15.51 19.21 -13.39
N GLU A 35 14.58 19.73 -12.61
CA GLU A 35 14.55 19.48 -11.16
C GLU A 35 14.19 18.03 -10.83
N LEU A 36 13.25 17.42 -11.57
CA LEU A 36 12.93 16.00 -11.45
C LEU A 36 14.12 15.10 -11.84
N ILE A 37 14.90 15.48 -12.86
CA ILE A 37 16.14 14.77 -13.23
C ILE A 37 17.15 14.81 -12.08
N LYS A 38 17.41 15.99 -11.50
CA LYS A 38 18.33 16.12 -10.35
C LYS A 38 17.85 15.31 -9.15
N TYR A 39 16.54 15.33 -8.88
CA TYR A 39 15.96 14.54 -7.81
C TYR A 39 16.20 13.04 -8.03
N ARG A 40 15.95 12.55 -9.25
CA ARG A 40 16.23 11.16 -9.62
C ARG A 40 17.70 10.79 -9.42
N GLU A 41 18.62 11.62 -9.91
CA GLU A 41 20.07 11.40 -9.74
C GLU A 41 20.48 11.33 -8.27
N TYR A 42 19.93 12.23 -7.44
CA TYR A 42 20.15 12.21 -6.00
C TYR A 42 19.66 10.90 -5.38
N CYS A 43 18.41 10.51 -5.64
CA CYS A 43 17.81 9.29 -5.09
C CYS A 43 18.61 8.03 -5.47
N LEU A 44 19.07 7.93 -6.72
CA LEU A 44 19.89 6.81 -7.17
C LEU A 44 21.27 6.77 -6.50
N LYS A 45 21.86 7.93 -6.21
CA LYS A 45 23.14 8.04 -5.51
C LYS A 45 23.05 7.53 -4.07
N VAL A 46 21.96 7.83 -3.36
CA VAL A 46 21.76 7.42 -1.96
C VAL A 46 21.06 6.06 -1.81
N LEU A 47 20.58 5.46 -2.90
CA LEU A 47 19.85 4.19 -2.91
C LEU A 47 20.55 3.04 -2.15
N PRO A 48 21.88 2.83 -2.28
CA PRO A 48 22.55 1.79 -1.50
C PRO A 48 22.40 1.97 0.01
N GLU A 49 22.50 3.21 0.49
CA GLU A 49 22.35 3.52 1.93
C GLU A 49 20.90 3.34 2.39
N ILE A 50 19.93 3.72 1.55
CA ILE A 50 18.50 3.54 1.84
C ILE A 50 18.17 2.05 1.96
N ARG A 51 18.70 1.20 1.06
CA ARG A 51 18.49 -0.25 1.12
C ARG A 51 18.94 -0.84 2.45
N ASP A 52 20.08 -0.40 2.97
CA ASP A 52 20.59 -0.87 4.26
C ASP A 52 19.73 -0.39 5.44
N VAL A 53 19.15 0.81 5.36
CA VAL A 53 18.22 1.34 6.39
C VAL A 53 16.86 0.65 6.38
N VAL A 54 16.38 0.26 5.19
CA VAL A 54 15.07 -0.39 5.03
C VAL A 54 15.15 -1.88 5.39
N LYS A 55 16.28 -2.55 5.13
CA LYS A 55 16.53 -3.94 5.53
C LYS A 55 16.66 -4.06 7.06
N ALA A 56 15.54 -4.00 7.76
CA ALA A 56 15.48 -4.15 9.20
C ALA A 56 15.25 -5.62 9.58
N ASN A 57 16.26 -6.27 10.17
CA ASN A 57 16.11 -7.60 10.74
C ASN A 57 15.25 -7.53 12.02
N GLY A 58 14.09 -8.18 12.03
CA GLY A 58 13.30 -8.46 13.24
C GLY A 58 12.11 -7.53 13.53
N VAL A 59 11.80 -6.59 12.63
CA VAL A 59 10.66 -5.66 12.75
C VAL A 59 9.55 -6.07 11.78
N VAL A 60 8.30 -6.11 12.24
CA VAL A 60 7.15 -6.41 11.36
C VAL A 60 6.89 -5.21 10.45
N SER A 61 7.35 -5.32 9.21
CA SER A 61 7.23 -4.29 8.17
C SER A 61 6.45 -4.79 6.96
N CYS A 62 5.77 -3.88 6.25
CA CYS A 62 5.04 -4.20 5.02
C CYS A 62 5.45 -3.26 3.89
N LEU A 63 5.59 -3.80 2.69
CA LEU A 63 5.65 -3.02 1.45
C LEU A 63 4.24 -2.59 1.06
N ALA A 64 3.95 -1.30 1.24
CA ALA A 64 2.70 -0.70 0.83
C ALA A 64 2.65 -0.56 -0.69
N THR A 65 1.76 -1.32 -1.32
CA THR A 65 1.41 -1.22 -2.74
C THR A 65 0.41 -0.07 -2.98
N ASP A 66 0.04 0.15 -4.26
CA ASP A 66 -0.64 1.35 -4.76
C ASP A 66 -1.83 1.84 -3.92
N THR A 67 -2.58 0.96 -3.26
CA THR A 67 -3.78 1.31 -2.48
C THR A 67 -3.52 1.46 -0.97
N LEU A 68 -2.60 0.67 -0.39
CA LEU A 68 -2.07 0.79 0.99
C LEU A 68 -1.34 2.13 1.23
N SER A 69 -1.11 2.84 0.15
CA SER A 69 -0.35 4.05 0.06
C SER A 69 -1.18 5.30 0.46
N ASN A 70 -2.49 5.14 0.67
CA ASN A 70 -3.39 6.15 1.23
C ASN A 70 -3.11 6.37 2.73
N THR A 71 -3.08 7.64 3.15
CA THR A 71 -2.87 8.05 4.54
C THR A 71 -3.87 7.40 5.52
N SER A 72 -5.13 7.16 5.13
CA SER A 72 -6.12 6.48 6.00
C SER A 72 -5.72 5.03 6.29
N HIS A 73 -5.40 4.25 5.25
CA HIS A 73 -4.98 2.86 5.38
C HIS A 73 -3.63 2.75 6.09
N LEU A 74 -2.69 3.66 5.85
CA LEU A 74 -1.43 3.72 6.61
C LEU A 74 -1.66 3.99 8.09
N LYS A 75 -2.58 4.89 8.46
CA LYS A 75 -2.93 5.11 9.88
C LYS A 75 -3.49 3.83 10.50
N GLN A 76 -4.37 3.12 9.80
CA GLN A 76 -4.95 1.86 10.26
C GLN A 76 -3.90 0.76 10.40
N ALA A 77 -3.05 0.60 9.39
CA ALA A 77 -1.94 -0.34 9.41
C ALA A 77 -0.96 0.00 10.56
N ALA A 78 -0.84 1.27 10.96
CA ALA A 78 -0.07 1.69 12.13
C ALA A 78 -0.67 1.21 13.48
N LEU A 79 -1.78 0.49 13.50
CA LEU A 79 -2.21 -0.23 14.71
C LEU A 79 -1.48 -1.58 14.87
N TYR A 80 -0.97 -2.13 13.77
CA TYR A 80 -0.34 -3.46 13.75
C TYR A 80 1.09 -3.48 13.21
N LEU A 81 1.46 -2.60 12.28
CA LEU A 81 2.80 -2.53 11.71
C LEU A 81 3.72 -1.65 12.55
N GLU A 82 4.96 -2.09 12.73
CA GLU A 82 6.01 -1.25 13.31
C GLU A 82 6.54 -0.26 12.27
N GLU A 83 6.68 -0.73 11.03
CA GLU A 83 7.14 0.08 9.90
C GLU A 83 6.33 -0.22 8.63
N ALA A 84 6.21 0.76 7.74
CA ALA A 84 5.64 0.61 6.41
C ALA A 84 6.59 1.21 5.37
N VAL A 85 6.94 0.42 4.36
CA VAL A 85 7.74 0.87 3.22
C VAL A 85 6.78 1.36 2.14
N VAL A 86 6.81 2.64 1.82
CA VAL A 86 5.87 3.29 0.89
C VAL A 86 6.63 3.79 -0.33
N ALA A 87 6.04 3.63 -1.52
CA ALA A 87 6.58 4.20 -2.75
C ALA A 87 6.82 5.71 -2.62
N ASP A 88 7.95 6.20 -3.11
CA ASP A 88 8.18 7.62 -3.30
C ASP A 88 7.29 8.16 -4.45
N PRO A 89 6.26 8.97 -4.15
CA PRO A 89 5.29 9.42 -5.15
C PRO A 89 5.88 10.45 -6.13
N VAL A 90 6.97 11.13 -5.78
CA VAL A 90 7.64 12.07 -6.71
C VAL A 90 8.59 11.31 -7.62
N PHE A 91 9.27 10.27 -7.10
CA PHE A 91 10.19 9.47 -7.90
C PHE A 91 9.50 8.76 -9.07
N GLU A 92 8.25 8.30 -8.90
CA GLU A 92 7.41 7.77 -10.00
C GLU A 92 7.29 8.73 -11.19
N LEU A 93 7.29 10.03 -10.94
CA LEU A 93 7.16 11.07 -11.97
C LEU A 93 8.48 11.43 -12.66
N THR A 94 9.58 10.75 -12.28
CA THR A 94 10.91 10.95 -12.90
C THR A 94 11.16 10.01 -14.08
N ASP A 95 10.29 9.03 -14.31
CA ASP A 95 10.34 8.17 -15.48
C ASP A 95 9.75 8.88 -16.71
N PHE A 96 10.61 9.55 -17.48
CA PHE A 96 10.19 10.29 -18.66
C PHE A 96 9.93 9.36 -19.83
N ARG A 97 8.88 9.68 -20.59
CA ARG A 97 8.58 8.98 -21.85
C ARG A 97 9.78 9.01 -22.78
N THR A 98 10.17 7.85 -23.28
CA THR A 98 11.21 7.72 -24.31
C THR A 98 10.70 8.25 -25.65
N GLN A 99 11.63 8.59 -26.55
CA GLN A 99 11.29 8.97 -27.93
C GLN A 99 10.47 7.89 -28.65
N ALA A 100 10.70 6.61 -28.34
CA ALA A 100 9.92 5.50 -28.89
C ALA A 100 8.45 5.57 -28.43
N THR A 101 8.22 5.82 -27.14
CA THR A 101 6.87 6.01 -26.59
C THR A 101 6.17 7.23 -27.18
N GLU A 102 6.87 8.36 -27.35
CA GLU A 102 6.33 9.55 -28.01
C GLU A 102 5.95 9.28 -29.47
N THR A 103 6.80 8.55 -30.20
CA THR A 103 6.52 8.16 -31.59
C THR A 103 5.30 7.24 -31.68
N LEU A 104 5.18 6.25 -30.79
CA LEU A 104 4.05 5.32 -30.76
C LEU A 104 2.74 6.02 -30.38
N THR A 105 2.75 6.91 -29.38
CA THR A 105 1.56 7.68 -28.98
C THR A 105 1.07 8.60 -30.09
N SER A 106 1.99 9.29 -30.78
CA SER A 106 1.67 10.06 -31.98
C SER A 106 1.11 9.18 -33.11
N PHE A 107 1.67 7.98 -33.32
CA PHE A 107 1.18 7.04 -34.33
C PHE A 107 -0.24 6.54 -34.04
N MET A 108 -0.57 6.30 -32.76
CA MET A 108 -1.94 6.01 -32.31
C MET A 108 -2.89 7.21 -32.48
N GLY A 109 -2.37 8.39 -32.80
CA GLY A 109 -3.11 9.63 -32.99
C GLY A 109 -3.49 10.27 -31.66
N MET A 110 -2.75 10.01 -30.57
CA MET A 110 -2.95 10.69 -29.30
C MET A 110 -2.40 12.12 -29.37
N ALA A 111 -3.06 13.05 -28.68
CA ALA A 111 -2.53 14.41 -28.56
C ALA A 111 -1.18 14.39 -27.80
N SER A 112 -0.24 15.23 -28.23
CA SER A 112 1.00 15.42 -27.49
C SER A 112 0.67 16.00 -26.11
N THR A 113 1.06 15.28 -25.06
CA THR A 113 0.93 15.74 -23.68
C THR A 113 2.26 16.30 -23.20
N PRO A 114 2.25 17.28 -22.29
CA PRO A 114 3.48 17.75 -21.63
C PRO A 114 4.22 16.57 -21.00
N LYS A 115 5.56 16.64 -20.98
CA LYS A 115 6.39 15.63 -20.30
C LYS A 115 6.11 15.58 -18.80
N VAL A 116 5.84 16.74 -18.20
CA VAL A 116 5.52 16.87 -16.78
C VAL A 116 4.02 17.05 -16.60
N ASP A 117 3.38 16.10 -15.92
CA ASP A 117 2.00 16.24 -15.45
C ASP A 117 1.99 17.04 -14.15
N ARG A 118 1.73 18.34 -14.25
CA ARG A 118 1.73 19.29 -13.11
C ARG A 118 0.69 18.94 -12.06
N GLN A 119 -0.44 18.36 -12.46
CA GLN A 119 -1.50 17.99 -11.53
C GLN A 119 -1.07 16.79 -10.70
N LYS A 120 -0.54 15.74 -11.35
CA LYS A 120 0.04 14.59 -10.64
C LYS A 120 1.21 15.00 -9.75
N LEU A 121 2.09 15.89 -10.23
CA LEU A 121 3.21 16.39 -9.43
C LEU A 121 2.76 17.15 -8.19
N ALA A 122 1.73 17.99 -8.30
CA ALA A 122 1.17 18.68 -7.14
C ALA A 122 0.54 17.69 -6.14
N GLN A 123 -0.17 16.67 -6.64
CA GLN A 123 -0.75 15.61 -5.79
C GLN A 123 0.33 14.81 -5.07
N ALA A 124 1.41 14.43 -5.76
CA ALA A 124 2.56 13.75 -5.17
C ALA A 124 3.25 14.60 -4.08
N ALA A 125 3.42 15.90 -4.32
CA ALA A 125 3.98 16.84 -3.36
C ALA A 125 3.09 16.99 -2.11
N VAL A 126 1.78 17.19 -2.27
CA VAL A 126 0.81 17.22 -1.16
C VAL A 126 0.90 15.93 -0.34
N ARG A 127 0.96 14.79 -1.02
CA ARG A 127 1.06 13.49 -0.38
C ARG A 127 2.33 13.33 0.44
N LEU A 128 3.49 13.78 -0.04
CA LEU A 128 4.70 13.81 0.77
C LEU A 128 4.52 14.69 2.02
N VAL A 129 3.87 15.85 1.90
CA VAL A 129 3.58 16.69 3.08
C VAL A 129 2.70 15.95 4.09
N GLU A 130 1.69 15.19 3.65
CA GLU A 130 0.84 14.36 4.51
C GLU A 130 1.58 13.19 5.18
N LEU A 131 2.54 12.59 4.49
CA LEU A 131 3.35 11.49 5.01
C LEU A 131 4.42 11.96 6.00
N ARG A 132 4.81 13.25 5.97
CA ARG A 132 5.90 13.81 6.78
C ARG A 132 5.81 13.46 8.28
N PRO A 133 4.66 13.55 8.97
CA PRO A 133 4.57 13.15 10.38
C PRO A 133 4.83 11.65 10.60
N LEU A 134 4.36 10.80 9.68
CA LEU A 134 4.55 9.35 9.74
C LEU A 134 6.02 8.97 9.52
N VAL A 135 6.71 9.69 8.63
CA VAL A 135 8.14 9.51 8.39
C VAL A 135 8.97 10.02 9.56
N ALA A 136 8.63 11.20 10.10
CA ALA A 136 9.31 11.77 11.28
C ALA A 136 9.14 10.87 12.52
N GLY A 137 7.99 10.20 12.65
CA GLY A 137 7.73 9.21 13.69
C GLY A 137 8.42 7.85 13.49
N GLY A 138 9.20 7.68 12.41
CA GLY A 138 9.90 6.44 12.10
C GLY A 138 9.01 5.29 11.61
N TYR A 139 7.71 5.54 11.41
CA TYR A 139 6.77 4.52 10.95
C TYR A 139 6.85 4.31 9.43
N VAL A 140 6.84 5.38 8.64
CA VAL A 140 6.91 5.28 7.18
C VAL A 140 8.35 5.45 6.70
N LYS A 141 8.82 4.51 5.88
CA LYS A 141 10.07 4.58 5.11
C LYS A 141 9.72 4.76 3.64
N LEU A 142 10.06 5.90 3.05
CA LEU A 142 9.90 6.11 1.61
C LEU A 142 10.96 5.29 0.86
N TYR A 143 10.61 4.72 -0.29
CA TYR A 143 11.52 3.94 -1.13
C TYR A 143 11.17 4.11 -2.62
N PRO A 144 12.15 4.23 -3.54
CA PRO A 144 11.88 4.39 -4.96
C PRO A 144 11.53 3.03 -5.60
N ILE A 145 10.37 2.46 -5.23
CA ILE A 145 9.91 1.13 -5.67
C ILE A 145 9.88 1.04 -7.20
N THR A 146 9.41 2.10 -7.87
CA THR A 146 9.29 2.13 -9.33
C THR A 146 10.62 1.91 -10.03
N PHE A 147 11.75 2.36 -9.48
CA PHE A 147 13.08 2.09 -10.02
C PHE A 147 13.38 0.59 -10.15
N GLU A 148 13.02 -0.20 -9.14
CA GLU A 148 13.26 -1.66 -9.15
C GLU A 148 12.33 -2.39 -10.13
N LEU A 149 11.20 -1.76 -10.47
CA LEU A 149 10.21 -2.29 -11.39
C LEU A 149 10.42 -1.82 -12.84
N GLU A 150 11.21 -0.76 -13.05
CA GLU A 150 11.54 -0.22 -14.37
C GLU A 150 12.02 -1.33 -15.32
N LYS A 151 11.58 -1.21 -16.58
CA LYS A 151 12.02 -2.14 -17.63
C LYS A 151 13.44 -1.76 -18.03
N GLY A 152 14.27 -2.78 -18.26
CA GLY A 152 15.62 -2.55 -18.81
C GLY A 152 15.57 -1.86 -20.17
N ALA A 153 16.72 -1.37 -20.62
CA ALA A 153 16.86 -0.70 -21.92
C ALA A 153 16.49 -1.62 -23.11
N GLU A 154 16.52 -2.92 -22.91
CA GLU A 154 16.19 -3.93 -23.92
C GLU A 154 14.70 -4.31 -23.85
N LEU A 155 13.99 -4.11 -24.96
CA LEU A 155 12.62 -4.56 -25.16
C LEU A 155 12.65 -5.90 -25.93
N PRO A 156 12.40 -7.04 -25.27
CA PRO A 156 12.44 -8.33 -25.95
C PRO A 156 11.26 -8.45 -26.94
N LEU A 157 11.57 -8.89 -28.16
CA LEU A 157 10.55 -9.34 -29.11
C LEU A 157 10.20 -10.79 -28.80
N LEU A 158 8.96 -11.03 -28.36
CA LEU A 158 8.49 -12.35 -27.97
C LEU A 158 7.64 -12.95 -29.10
N TYR A 159 7.83 -14.25 -29.34
CA TYR A 159 7.04 -15.05 -30.29
C TYR A 159 6.52 -16.29 -29.57
N SER A 160 5.28 -16.68 -29.87
CA SER A 160 4.69 -17.94 -29.43
C SER A 160 3.80 -18.47 -30.55
N ASP A 161 4.01 -19.74 -30.89
CA ASP A 161 3.22 -20.51 -31.86
C ASP A 161 1.87 -20.97 -31.29
N VAL A 162 1.79 -21.10 -29.96
CA VAL A 162 0.57 -21.45 -29.21
C VAL A 162 -0.16 -20.22 -28.64
N GLY A 163 0.24 -19.00 -29.02
CA GLY A 163 -0.42 -17.78 -28.55
C GLY A 163 -0.26 -17.52 -27.04
N PHE A 164 0.87 -17.95 -26.47
CA PHE A 164 1.23 -17.83 -25.05
C PHE A 164 0.36 -18.66 -24.10
N GLU A 165 -0.28 -19.73 -24.57
CA GLU A 165 -1.02 -20.68 -23.71
C GLU A 165 -0.11 -21.41 -22.69
N ASP A 166 1.20 -21.43 -22.93
CA ASP A 166 2.24 -22.03 -22.11
C ASP A 166 3.00 -21.02 -21.24
N CYS A 167 2.58 -19.75 -21.23
CA CYS A 167 3.34 -18.69 -20.56
C CYS A 167 3.31 -18.74 -19.03
N LEU A 168 2.34 -19.46 -18.46
CA LEU A 168 2.10 -19.63 -17.03
C LEU A 168 1.59 -21.04 -16.76
N PRO A 169 1.70 -21.55 -15.52
CA PRO A 169 1.03 -22.79 -15.11
C PRO A 169 -0.48 -22.75 -15.44
N PRO A 170 -1.08 -23.86 -15.93
CA PRO A 170 -2.46 -23.86 -16.42
C PRO A 170 -3.49 -23.35 -15.42
N ASN A 171 -3.38 -23.74 -14.15
CA ASN A 171 -4.25 -23.30 -13.06
C ASN A 171 -4.20 -21.77 -12.83
N ILE A 172 -3.02 -21.18 -12.96
CA ILE A 172 -2.80 -19.73 -12.80
C ILE A 172 -3.37 -19.00 -14.03
N LEU A 173 -3.07 -19.50 -15.24
CA LEU A 173 -3.54 -18.88 -16.48
C LEU A 173 -5.07 -18.92 -16.61
N GLU A 174 -5.70 -20.02 -16.23
CA GLU A 174 -7.16 -20.15 -16.21
C GLU A 174 -7.82 -19.09 -15.32
N GLN A 175 -7.22 -18.79 -14.15
CA GLN A 175 -7.74 -17.76 -13.24
C GLN A 175 -7.64 -16.35 -13.84
N TYR A 176 -6.52 -16.03 -14.50
CA TYR A 176 -6.37 -14.77 -15.23
C TYR A 176 -7.42 -14.65 -16.33
N LYS A 177 -7.62 -15.71 -17.12
CA LYS A 177 -8.61 -15.73 -18.20
C LYS A 177 -10.04 -15.57 -17.69
N ALA A 178 -10.39 -16.26 -16.61
CA ALA A 178 -11.71 -16.16 -15.99
C ALA A 178 -12.00 -14.74 -15.47
N SER A 179 -10.96 -14.02 -15.03
CA SER A 179 -11.07 -12.66 -14.50
C SER A 179 -10.82 -11.57 -15.54
N ALA A 180 -10.48 -11.93 -16.78
CA ALA A 180 -10.11 -10.97 -17.82
C ALA A 180 -11.33 -10.20 -18.34
N VAL A 181 -11.25 -8.88 -18.26
CA VAL A 181 -12.23 -7.96 -18.84
C VAL A 181 -11.59 -7.25 -20.03
N VAL A 182 -12.03 -7.62 -21.22
CA VAL A 182 -11.53 -7.07 -22.48
C VAL A 182 -12.56 -6.07 -23.04
N ARG A 183 -12.10 -4.88 -23.39
CA ARG A 183 -12.94 -3.81 -23.94
C ARG A 183 -12.31 -3.21 -25.20
N SER A 184 -13.14 -2.85 -26.18
CA SER A 184 -12.67 -2.11 -27.35
C SER A 184 -12.27 -0.69 -26.98
N VAL A 185 -11.31 -0.12 -27.70
CA VAL A 185 -10.86 1.26 -27.51
C VAL A 185 -11.01 2.05 -28.81
N GLN A 186 -11.57 3.25 -28.70
CA GLN A 186 -11.70 4.19 -29.81
C GLN A 186 -10.84 5.42 -29.58
N ASN A 187 -10.24 5.97 -30.63
CA ASN A 187 -9.64 7.30 -30.57
C ASN A 187 -10.69 8.34 -30.98
N ASP A 188 -11.04 9.22 -30.06
CA ASP A 188 -11.87 10.40 -30.29
C ASP A 188 -11.01 11.65 -30.13
N ASN A 189 -10.66 12.29 -31.26
CA ASN A 189 -9.93 13.56 -31.31
C ASN A 189 -8.67 13.62 -30.42
N GLY A 190 -7.88 12.54 -30.40
CA GLY A 190 -6.65 12.47 -29.62
C GLY A 190 -6.81 11.88 -28.23
N ARG A 191 -8.02 11.45 -27.85
CA ARG A 191 -8.33 10.78 -26.58
C ARG A 191 -8.71 9.33 -26.83
N MET A 192 -8.09 8.42 -26.08
CA MET A 192 -8.42 7.01 -26.13
C MET A 192 -9.59 6.72 -25.18
N LEU A 193 -10.75 6.37 -25.73
CA LEU A 193 -11.97 6.06 -24.99
C LEU A 193 -12.14 4.55 -24.90
N VAL A 194 -12.20 4.03 -23.67
CA VAL A 194 -12.51 2.63 -23.39
C VAL A 194 -14.02 2.44 -23.49
N MET A 195 -14.45 1.61 -24.43
CA MET A 195 -15.85 1.32 -24.69
C MET A 195 -16.41 0.35 -23.64
N ARG A 196 -17.74 0.27 -23.53
CA ARG A 196 -18.38 -0.64 -22.58
C ARG A 196 -18.27 -2.11 -23.02
N ASP A 197 -18.43 -2.34 -24.32
CA ASP A 197 -18.50 -3.66 -24.93
C ASP A 197 -17.27 -3.96 -25.82
N LEU A 198 -17.02 -5.25 -26.04
CA LEU A 198 -16.01 -5.73 -26.96
C LEU A 198 -16.64 -5.99 -28.34
N TYR A 199 -16.07 -5.39 -29.38
CA TYR A 199 -16.41 -5.63 -30.77
C TYR A 199 -15.13 -5.66 -31.64
N PRO A 200 -15.18 -6.28 -32.84
CA PRO A 200 -14.04 -6.34 -33.75
C PRO A 200 -13.46 -4.95 -34.04
N CYS A 201 -12.23 -4.74 -33.62
CA CYS A 201 -11.51 -3.47 -33.73
C CYS A 201 -10.00 -3.73 -33.72
N ARG A 202 -9.20 -2.66 -33.69
CA ARG A 202 -7.73 -2.74 -33.68
C ARG A 202 -7.08 -2.22 -32.41
N ASN A 203 -7.87 -1.74 -31.45
CA ASN A 203 -7.37 -1.29 -30.16
C ASN A 203 -8.24 -1.91 -29.07
N ILE A 204 -7.61 -2.61 -28.13
CA ILE A 204 -8.29 -3.19 -26.98
C ILE A 204 -7.59 -2.77 -25.70
N SER A 205 -8.36 -2.72 -24.61
CA SER A 205 -7.86 -2.58 -23.26
C SER A 205 -8.21 -3.83 -22.49
N ILE A 206 -7.24 -4.38 -21.78
CA ILE A 206 -7.39 -5.56 -20.95
C ILE A 206 -7.07 -5.15 -19.52
N HIS A 207 -7.97 -5.50 -18.61
CA HIS A 207 -7.77 -5.43 -17.16
C HIS A 207 -8.36 -6.69 -16.53
N PHE A 208 -8.07 -6.91 -15.25
CA PHE A 208 -8.62 -8.02 -14.50
C PHE A 208 -9.64 -7.51 -13.49
N GLN A 209 -10.76 -8.22 -13.35
CA GLN A 209 -11.78 -7.92 -12.35
C GLN A 209 -11.17 -7.93 -10.94
N GLY A 210 -11.45 -6.90 -10.13
CA GLY A 210 -10.80 -6.69 -8.84
C GLY A 210 -9.48 -5.92 -8.91
N MET A 211 -9.11 -5.38 -10.09
CA MET A 211 -7.95 -4.49 -10.29
C MET A 211 -8.29 -3.27 -11.14
N GLU A 212 -9.51 -2.75 -11.05
CA GLU A 212 -10.03 -1.71 -11.95
C GLU A 212 -9.22 -0.40 -11.92
N SER A 213 -8.43 -0.17 -10.86
CA SER A 213 -7.52 0.99 -10.70
C SER A 213 -6.03 0.61 -10.64
N GLY A 214 -5.69 -0.67 -10.64
CA GLY A 214 -4.32 -1.15 -10.39
C GLY A 214 -3.54 -1.45 -11.67
N PHE A 215 -4.12 -2.24 -12.58
CA PHE A 215 -3.38 -2.74 -13.75
C PHE A 215 -4.24 -2.85 -15.00
N ALA A 216 -3.78 -2.22 -16.09
CA ALA A 216 -4.41 -2.34 -17.40
C ALA A 216 -3.36 -2.26 -18.51
N MET A 217 -3.59 -3.02 -19.59
CA MET A 217 -2.75 -2.98 -20.78
C MET A 217 -3.57 -2.68 -22.04
N GLY A 218 -3.06 -1.73 -22.83
CA GLY A 218 -3.59 -1.43 -24.16
C GLY A 218 -2.82 -2.19 -25.23
N TYR A 219 -3.54 -2.77 -26.18
CA TYR A 219 -2.96 -3.46 -27.34
C TYR A 219 -3.47 -2.86 -28.63
N VAL A 220 -2.59 -2.80 -29.63
CA VAL A 220 -2.91 -2.34 -30.98
C VAL A 220 -2.53 -3.39 -32.01
N LEU A 221 -3.49 -3.78 -32.85
CA LEU A 221 -3.28 -4.70 -33.96
C LEU A 221 -3.22 -3.94 -35.29
N ASN A 222 -2.02 -3.71 -35.79
CA ASN A 222 -1.81 -3.09 -37.10
C ASN A 222 -1.20 -4.08 -38.10
N PRO A 223 -1.58 -3.99 -39.39
CA PRO A 223 -0.87 -4.69 -40.46
C PRO A 223 0.62 -4.38 -40.39
N THR A 224 1.41 -5.44 -40.39
CA THR A 224 2.85 -5.40 -40.15
C THR A 224 3.57 -6.07 -41.31
N GLU A 225 4.62 -5.41 -41.80
CA GLU A 225 5.53 -5.94 -42.80
C GLU A 225 6.95 -6.03 -42.23
N PHE A 226 7.61 -7.16 -42.42
CA PHE A 226 9.02 -7.35 -42.07
C PHE A 226 9.86 -7.24 -43.33
N LYS A 227 10.87 -6.36 -43.30
CA LYS A 227 11.86 -6.25 -44.37
C LYS A 227 13.24 -6.61 -43.84
N PRO A 228 13.98 -7.54 -44.48
CA PRO A 228 15.36 -7.80 -44.10
C PRO A 228 16.21 -6.55 -44.33
N THR A 229 17.26 -6.39 -43.54
CA THR A 229 18.29 -5.37 -43.78
C THR A 229 19.57 -6.03 -44.29
N ASP A 230 20.56 -5.21 -44.68
CA ASP A 230 21.86 -5.70 -45.17
C ASP A 230 22.70 -6.42 -44.10
N LYS A 231 22.25 -6.40 -42.83
CA LYS A 231 22.89 -7.08 -41.70
C LYS A 231 22.10 -8.32 -41.31
N GLU A 232 22.81 -9.42 -41.12
CA GLU A 232 22.24 -10.66 -40.61
C GLU A 232 21.60 -10.42 -39.23
N SER A 233 20.40 -10.97 -39.03
CA SER A 233 19.61 -10.83 -37.80
C SER A 233 19.09 -9.42 -37.48
N ILE A 234 19.14 -8.47 -38.43
CA ILE A 234 18.49 -7.16 -38.28
C ILE A 234 17.35 -7.03 -39.29
N PHE A 235 16.16 -6.70 -38.79
CA PHE A 235 14.95 -6.55 -39.59
C PHE A 235 14.34 -5.17 -39.37
N THR A 236 13.75 -4.63 -40.43
CA THR A 236 12.90 -3.44 -40.35
C THR A 236 11.46 -3.86 -40.17
N PHE A 237 10.85 -3.37 -39.09
CA PHE A 237 9.45 -3.59 -38.74
C PHE A 237 8.62 -2.38 -39.18
N ILE A 238 7.67 -2.59 -40.11
CA ILE A 238 6.84 -1.50 -40.65
C ILE A 238 5.38 -1.78 -40.29
N GLN A 239 4.79 -0.91 -39.47
CA GLN A 239 3.37 -0.93 -39.16
C GLN A 239 2.61 0.13 -39.95
N LYS A 240 1.50 -0.28 -40.57
CA LYS A 240 0.61 0.63 -41.28
C LYS A 240 -0.66 0.83 -40.48
N LYS A 241 -1.11 2.07 -40.33
CA LYS A 241 -2.41 2.35 -39.73
C LYS A 241 -3.51 1.86 -40.66
N SER A 242 -4.47 1.11 -40.12
CA SER A 242 -5.65 0.63 -40.86
C SER A 242 -6.90 0.92 -40.05
N SER A 243 -7.95 1.40 -40.71
CA SER A 243 -9.28 1.58 -40.12
C SER A 243 -10.17 0.35 -40.29
N VAL A 244 -9.79 -0.60 -41.15
CA VAL A 244 -10.58 -1.79 -41.44
C VAL A 244 -10.33 -2.83 -40.35
N PRO A 245 -11.35 -3.28 -39.60
CA PRO A 245 -11.18 -4.31 -38.57
C PRO A 245 -10.66 -5.65 -39.15
N PRO A 246 -9.92 -6.44 -38.36
CA PRO A 246 -9.60 -7.82 -38.73
C PRO A 246 -10.85 -8.68 -38.87
N CYS A 247 -10.74 -9.84 -39.53
CA CYS A 247 -11.82 -10.82 -39.52
C CYS A 247 -12.05 -11.37 -38.10
N LYS A 248 -13.23 -11.96 -37.85
CA LYS A 248 -13.59 -12.41 -36.51
C LYS A 248 -12.61 -13.45 -35.95
N ALA A 249 -12.18 -14.42 -36.75
CA ALA A 249 -11.25 -15.45 -36.30
C ALA A 249 -9.89 -14.86 -35.89
N ASP A 250 -9.33 -13.96 -36.70
CA ASP A 250 -8.07 -13.28 -36.39
C ASP A 250 -8.20 -12.37 -35.17
N PHE A 251 -9.35 -11.70 -35.03
CA PHE A 251 -9.64 -10.87 -33.86
C PHE A 251 -9.69 -11.69 -32.58
N ASP A 252 -10.44 -12.79 -32.57
CA ASP A 252 -10.61 -13.65 -31.41
C ASP A 252 -9.28 -14.29 -30.99
N ALA A 253 -8.47 -14.75 -31.96
CA ALA A 253 -7.12 -15.27 -31.72
C ALA A 253 -6.18 -14.21 -31.12
N TRP A 254 -6.18 -12.99 -31.69
CA TRP A 254 -5.39 -11.88 -31.17
C TRP A 254 -5.82 -11.44 -29.77
N VAL A 255 -7.13 -11.41 -29.49
CA VAL A 255 -7.65 -11.09 -28.15
C VAL A 255 -7.17 -12.13 -27.14
N ASN A 256 -7.30 -13.43 -27.44
CA ASN A 256 -6.82 -14.49 -26.55
C ASN A 256 -5.31 -14.37 -26.28
N GLN A 257 -4.51 -14.17 -27.34
CA GLN A 257 -3.07 -13.96 -27.21
C GLN A 257 -2.73 -12.72 -26.36
N SER A 258 -3.51 -11.64 -26.50
CA SER A 258 -3.30 -10.40 -25.74
C SER A 258 -3.67 -10.58 -24.27
N VAL A 259 -4.70 -11.37 -23.96
CA VAL A 259 -5.04 -11.75 -22.57
C VAL A 259 -3.90 -12.54 -21.93
N ASN A 260 -3.36 -13.55 -22.62
CA ASN A 260 -2.25 -14.36 -22.13
C ASN A 260 -0.98 -13.52 -21.88
N GLN A 261 -0.65 -12.60 -22.79
CA GLN A 261 0.46 -11.67 -22.59
C GLN A 261 0.23 -10.71 -21.42
N THR A 262 -1.01 -10.25 -21.23
CA THR A 262 -1.37 -9.39 -20.09
C THR A 262 -1.20 -10.15 -18.78
N ALA A 263 -1.66 -11.40 -18.73
CA ALA A 263 -1.49 -12.29 -17.58
C ALA A 263 0.00 -12.48 -17.24
N ARG A 264 0.82 -12.82 -18.24
CA ARG A 264 2.27 -12.96 -18.09
C ARG A 264 2.93 -11.69 -17.56
N ASN A 265 2.60 -10.53 -18.14
CA ASN A 265 3.20 -9.25 -17.75
C ASN A 265 2.84 -8.87 -16.31
N HIS A 266 1.57 -9.01 -15.95
CA HIS A 266 1.12 -8.78 -14.57
C HIS A 266 1.78 -9.76 -13.60
N PHE A 267 1.84 -11.04 -13.93
CA PHE A 267 2.49 -12.05 -13.09
C PHE A 267 3.97 -11.72 -12.84
N ILE A 268 4.72 -11.35 -13.89
CA ILE A 268 6.12 -10.91 -13.76
C ILE A 268 6.25 -9.70 -12.85
N GLU A 269 5.37 -8.71 -12.99
CA GLU A 269 5.37 -7.51 -12.15
C GLU A 269 5.05 -7.82 -10.68
N LEU A 270 4.06 -8.67 -10.44
CA LEU A 270 3.74 -9.17 -9.10
C LEU A 270 4.93 -9.94 -8.49
N SER A 271 5.53 -10.87 -9.24
CA SER A 271 6.73 -11.60 -8.79
C SER A 271 7.87 -10.65 -8.44
N LYS A 272 8.13 -9.62 -9.25
CA LYS A 272 9.15 -8.60 -8.95
C LYS A 272 8.87 -7.88 -7.64
N ARG A 273 7.62 -7.48 -7.39
CA ARG A 273 7.23 -6.81 -6.13
C ARG A 273 7.39 -7.73 -4.92
N ILE A 274 7.07 -9.02 -5.05
CA ILE A 274 7.27 -10.03 -4.00
C ILE A 274 8.77 -10.24 -3.73
N THR A 275 9.59 -10.41 -4.77
CA THR A 275 11.04 -10.54 -4.62
C THR A 275 11.64 -9.29 -4.00
N LEU A 276 11.13 -8.09 -4.33
CA LEU A 276 11.55 -6.84 -3.70
C LEU A 276 11.17 -6.82 -2.21
N SER A 277 9.96 -7.24 -1.83
CA SER A 277 9.59 -7.30 -0.41
C SER A 277 10.45 -8.28 0.36
N GLU A 278 10.75 -9.46 -0.20
CA GLU A 278 11.68 -10.43 0.40
C GLU A 278 13.09 -9.84 0.55
N TYR A 279 13.60 -9.17 -0.48
CA TYR A 279 14.90 -8.51 -0.45
C TYR A 279 15.00 -7.42 0.62
N LEU A 280 13.91 -6.67 0.84
CA LEU A 280 13.82 -5.62 1.85
C LEU A 280 13.51 -6.17 3.26
N GLY A 281 13.18 -7.47 3.39
CA GLY A 281 12.79 -8.08 4.66
C GLY A 281 11.39 -7.63 5.13
N CYS A 282 10.52 -7.29 4.19
CA CYS A 282 9.15 -6.83 4.44
C CYS A 282 8.13 -7.88 3.99
N MET A 283 6.94 -7.86 4.59
CA MET A 283 5.79 -8.57 4.04
C MET A 283 5.27 -7.89 2.78
N PHE A 284 4.72 -8.67 1.86
CA PHE A 284 3.97 -8.16 0.73
C PHE A 284 2.51 -7.94 1.12
N GLY A 285 2.00 -6.72 0.94
CA GLY A 285 0.58 -6.39 1.15
C GLY A 285 -0.09 -5.95 -0.15
N THR A 286 -1.29 -6.45 -0.42
CA THR A 286 -2.14 -6.02 -1.55
C THR A 286 -3.59 -5.88 -1.11
N GLU A 287 -4.28 -4.85 -1.58
CA GLU A 287 -5.73 -4.69 -1.39
C GLU A 287 -6.52 -5.06 -2.65
N HIS A 288 -5.85 -5.52 -3.71
CA HIS A 288 -6.50 -6.01 -4.91
C HIS A 288 -6.99 -7.44 -4.67
N PRO A 289 -8.33 -7.68 -4.67
CA PRO A 289 -8.87 -9.02 -4.40
C PRO A 289 -8.32 -10.08 -5.38
N PHE A 290 -8.04 -9.68 -6.62
CA PHE A 290 -7.47 -10.57 -7.62
C PHE A 290 -6.06 -11.06 -7.25
N GLU A 291 -5.16 -10.15 -6.86
CA GLU A 291 -3.80 -10.51 -6.43
C GLU A 291 -3.83 -11.34 -5.14
N SER A 292 -4.68 -10.97 -4.18
CA SER A 292 -4.85 -11.73 -2.95
C SER A 292 -5.29 -13.17 -3.22
N ASN A 293 -6.26 -13.37 -4.11
CA ASN A 293 -6.68 -14.71 -4.52
C ASN A 293 -5.53 -15.49 -5.18
N LEU A 294 -4.75 -14.84 -6.05
CA LEU A 294 -3.62 -15.47 -6.73
C LEU A 294 -2.52 -15.92 -5.76
N LEU A 295 -2.17 -15.07 -4.78
CA LEU A 295 -1.21 -15.40 -3.74
C LEU A 295 -1.68 -16.59 -2.89
N ASN A 296 -2.99 -16.70 -2.65
CA ASN A 296 -3.56 -17.82 -1.91
C ASN A 296 -3.60 -19.14 -2.73
N MET A 297 -3.42 -19.10 -4.05
CA MET A 297 -3.43 -20.30 -4.91
C MET A 297 -2.11 -21.08 -4.90
N ASP A 298 -0.97 -20.38 -4.80
CA ASP A 298 0.36 -21.00 -4.86
C ASP A 298 0.99 -21.25 -3.48
N VAL A 299 0.37 -20.74 -2.42
CA VAL A 299 1.00 -20.66 -1.12
C VAL A 299 0.37 -21.66 -0.16
N GLY A 300 0.96 -22.85 -0.09
CA GLY A 300 0.91 -23.71 1.10
C GLY A 300 1.69 -23.13 2.29
N SER A 301 2.05 -21.84 2.27
CA SER A 301 2.84 -21.16 3.30
C SER A 301 1.97 -20.26 4.18
N THR A 302 1.81 -20.71 5.41
CA THR A 302 1.17 -20.03 6.52
C THR A 302 2.07 -18.94 7.10
N ASP A 303 2.34 -17.84 6.38
CA ASP A 303 3.03 -16.72 7.02
C ASP A 303 2.06 -15.98 7.96
N ILE A 304 2.29 -16.18 9.26
CA ILE A 304 1.44 -15.73 10.37
C ILE A 304 1.27 -14.20 10.32
N GLN A 305 2.32 -13.48 9.94
CA GLN A 305 2.32 -12.02 9.98
C GLN A 305 1.53 -11.44 8.81
N ALA A 306 1.68 -12.00 7.61
CA ALA A 306 0.95 -11.56 6.41
C ALA A 306 -0.57 -11.75 6.53
N ASN A 307 -1.02 -12.90 7.04
CA ASN A 307 -2.44 -13.15 7.26
C ASN A 307 -3.04 -12.23 8.34
N THR A 308 -2.28 -11.95 9.41
CA THR A 308 -2.73 -11.05 10.47
C THR A 308 -2.82 -9.61 9.96
N LEU A 309 -1.88 -9.17 9.11
CA LEU A 309 -1.95 -7.86 8.46
C LEU A 309 -3.21 -7.73 7.58
N ASN A 310 -3.50 -8.72 6.75
CA ASN A 310 -4.71 -8.71 5.90
C ASN A 310 -5.99 -8.57 6.74
N CYS A 311 -6.08 -9.29 7.86
CA CYS A 311 -7.20 -9.16 8.78
C CYS A 311 -7.25 -7.77 9.44
N ALA A 312 -6.10 -7.21 9.83
CA ALA A 312 -6.03 -5.88 10.45
C ALA A 312 -6.44 -4.75 9.50
N LEU A 313 -6.15 -4.87 8.20
CA LEU A 313 -6.58 -3.92 7.17
C LEU A 313 -8.09 -3.99 6.89
N GLN A 314 -8.75 -5.11 7.20
CA GLN A 314 -10.20 -5.27 7.05
C GLN A 314 -11.00 -4.77 8.27
N MET A 315 -10.34 -4.48 9.39
CA MET A 315 -11.02 -3.96 10.59
C MET A 315 -11.57 -2.56 10.33
N ASP A 316 -12.78 -2.25 10.79
CA ASP A 316 -13.27 -0.88 10.75
C ASP A 316 -12.83 -0.12 12.01
N VAL A 317 -12.02 0.92 11.85
CA VAL A 317 -11.55 1.76 12.98
C VAL A 317 -11.99 3.21 12.80
N PRO A 318 -13.29 3.50 12.92
CA PRO A 318 -13.87 4.77 12.45
C PRO A 318 -13.36 6.01 13.21
N PHE A 319 -12.86 5.85 14.44
CA PHE A 319 -12.28 6.97 15.20
C PHE A 319 -10.87 7.36 14.75
N LEU A 320 -10.18 6.50 14.00
CA LEU A 320 -8.79 6.73 13.59
C LEU A 320 -8.67 7.74 12.44
N GLU A 321 -9.73 7.87 11.64
CA GLU A 321 -9.82 8.92 10.61
C GLU A 321 -9.72 10.32 11.22
N GLN A 322 -10.31 10.51 12.41
CA GLN A 322 -10.36 11.77 13.13
C GLN A 322 -9.05 12.11 13.86
N VAL A 323 -8.12 11.15 13.97
CA VAL A 323 -6.82 11.38 14.62
C VAL A 323 -5.79 11.86 13.59
N SER A 324 -5.05 12.91 13.95
CA SER A 324 -3.94 13.42 13.13
C SER A 324 -2.77 12.43 13.10
N SER A 325 -2.07 12.34 11.96
CA SER A 325 -0.88 11.50 11.83
C SER A 325 0.19 11.85 12.88
N ALA A 326 0.33 13.13 13.23
CA ALA A 326 1.28 13.58 14.25
C ALA A 326 0.90 13.10 15.66
N ASP A 327 -0.37 13.16 16.04
CA ASP A 327 -0.83 12.64 17.33
C ASP A 327 -0.65 11.11 17.41
N LEU A 328 -0.98 10.39 16.34
CA LEU A 328 -0.81 8.94 16.28
C LEU A 328 0.66 8.53 16.48
N MET A 329 1.58 9.21 15.77
CA MET A 329 3.01 8.94 15.92
C MET A 329 3.56 9.34 17.29
N SER A 330 3.06 10.43 17.87
CA SER A 330 3.43 10.82 19.23
C SER A 330 2.99 9.78 20.24
N ILE A 331 1.78 9.22 20.13
CA ILE A 331 1.30 8.16 21.03
C ILE A 331 2.17 6.91 20.86
N ARG A 332 2.46 6.48 19.63
CA ARG A 332 3.33 5.33 19.37
C ARG A 332 4.74 5.49 19.96
N SER A 333 5.31 6.69 19.84
CA SER A 333 6.66 6.98 20.33
C SER A 333 6.70 7.07 21.87
N ASN A 334 5.66 7.66 22.48
CA ASN A 334 5.61 7.89 23.92
C ASN A 334 5.12 6.68 24.71
N ASP A 335 4.25 5.85 24.12
CA ASP A 335 3.60 4.69 24.76
C ASP A 335 3.98 3.37 24.05
N GLY A 336 5.26 3.21 23.68
CA GLY A 336 5.74 2.06 22.90
C GLY A 336 5.45 0.69 23.53
N GLU A 337 5.50 0.58 24.86
CA GLU A 337 5.16 -0.66 25.58
C GLU A 337 3.66 -1.00 25.48
N ALA A 338 2.78 0.01 25.65
CA ALA A 338 1.34 -0.17 25.51
C ALA A 338 0.96 -0.54 24.07
N PHE A 339 1.67 0.01 23.08
CA PHE A 339 1.52 -0.36 21.69
C PHE A 339 1.88 -1.83 21.42
N GLN A 340 3.01 -2.32 21.96
CA GLN A 340 3.39 -3.74 21.79
C GLN A 340 2.42 -4.71 22.48
N LEU A 341 1.91 -4.33 23.66
CA LEU A 341 0.88 -5.11 24.36
C LEU A 341 -0.45 -5.15 23.59
N PHE A 342 -0.86 -4.01 23.01
CA PHE A 342 -2.02 -3.95 22.13
C PHE A 342 -1.88 -4.93 20.96
N ARG A 343 -0.72 -4.90 20.28
CA ARG A 343 -0.45 -5.79 19.14
C ARG A 343 -0.49 -7.26 19.51
N ALA A 344 0.09 -7.63 20.65
CA ALA A 344 0.09 -9.01 21.12
C ALA A 344 -1.33 -9.54 21.35
N GLU A 345 -2.24 -8.73 21.91
CA GLU A 345 -3.64 -9.11 22.05
C GLU A 345 -4.40 -9.11 20.71
N LEU A 346 -4.12 -8.16 19.82
CA LEU A 346 -4.71 -8.16 18.48
C LEU A 346 -4.33 -9.43 17.70
N GLU A 347 -3.06 -9.81 17.73
CA GLU A 347 -2.56 -11.00 17.07
C GLU A 347 -3.18 -12.28 17.66
N LYS A 348 -3.43 -12.29 18.97
CA LYS A 348 -4.10 -13.38 19.68
C LYS A 348 -5.58 -13.49 19.30
N GLY A 349 -6.31 -12.38 19.20
CA GLY A 349 -7.71 -12.37 18.76
C GLY A 349 -7.87 -12.84 17.30
N LEU A 350 -6.98 -12.39 16.42
CA LEU A 350 -6.99 -12.77 15.01
C LEU A 350 -6.39 -14.16 14.74
N ARG A 351 -6.01 -14.91 15.79
CA ARG A 351 -5.39 -16.23 15.64
C ARG A 351 -6.29 -17.26 14.98
N GLU A 352 -7.57 -17.20 15.26
CA GLU A 352 -8.53 -18.18 14.76
C GLU A 352 -8.84 -17.96 13.27
N ALA A 353 -8.74 -16.71 12.78
CA ALA A 353 -8.91 -16.38 11.37
C ALA A 353 -7.78 -16.95 10.48
N ARG A 354 -6.64 -17.36 11.08
CA ARG A 354 -5.42 -17.78 10.36
C ARG A 354 -5.57 -19.05 9.54
N HIS A 355 -6.47 -19.94 9.93
CA HIS A 355 -6.66 -21.26 9.31
C HIS A 355 -8.02 -21.39 8.63
N GLU A 356 -8.76 -20.29 8.56
CA GLU A 356 -10.12 -20.30 8.05
C GLU A 356 -10.11 -19.89 6.58
N THR A 357 -10.67 -20.76 5.74
CA THR A 357 -10.79 -20.51 4.30
C THR A 357 -12.13 -19.87 3.94
N ASP A 358 -13.12 -19.96 4.83
CA ASP A 358 -14.42 -19.33 4.65
C ASP A 358 -14.37 -17.83 4.97
N PHE A 359 -14.54 -17.01 3.92
CA PHE A 359 -14.61 -15.56 4.01
C PHE A 359 -15.65 -15.06 5.01
N GLY A 360 -16.82 -15.71 5.10
CA GLY A 360 -17.88 -15.32 6.02
C GLY A 360 -17.46 -15.48 7.48
N ARG A 361 -16.70 -16.53 7.78
CA ARG A 361 -16.20 -16.84 9.12
C ARG A 361 -14.98 -16.01 9.50
N VAL A 362 -14.07 -15.74 8.56
CA VAL A 362 -12.97 -14.77 8.76
C VAL A 362 -13.53 -13.41 9.15
N LYS A 363 -14.54 -12.93 8.41
CA LYS A 363 -15.20 -11.65 8.71
C LYS A 363 -15.81 -11.63 10.11
N ALA A 364 -16.50 -12.69 10.53
CA ALA A 364 -17.06 -12.78 11.87
C ALA A 364 -15.99 -12.72 12.97
N ILE A 365 -14.85 -13.42 12.79
CA ILE A 365 -13.73 -13.38 13.76
C ILE A 365 -13.13 -11.97 13.86
N ILE A 366 -13.01 -11.26 12.73
CA ILE A 366 -12.55 -9.87 12.68
C ILE A 366 -13.52 -8.95 13.44
N GLU A 367 -14.83 -9.06 13.17
CA GLU A 367 -15.87 -8.27 13.82
C GLU A 367 -15.94 -8.53 15.34
N ASP A 368 -15.83 -9.79 15.77
CA ASP A 368 -15.81 -10.17 17.19
C ASP A 368 -14.56 -9.64 17.90
N THR A 369 -13.38 -9.79 17.28
CA THR A 369 -12.12 -9.25 17.81
C THR A 369 -12.16 -7.72 17.91
N GLN A 370 -12.73 -7.08 16.89
CA GLN A 370 -12.96 -5.64 16.88
C GLN A 370 -13.88 -5.21 18.02
N HIS A 371 -15.01 -5.89 18.21
CA HIS A 371 -15.95 -5.59 19.29
C HIS A 371 -15.30 -5.74 20.67
N GLU A 372 -14.56 -6.82 20.89
CA GLU A 372 -13.88 -7.10 22.16
C GLU A 372 -12.83 -6.02 22.48
N LEU A 373 -11.95 -5.69 21.54
CA LEU A 373 -10.88 -4.71 21.75
C LEU A 373 -11.42 -3.27 21.81
N PHE A 374 -12.29 -2.88 20.86
CA PHE A 374 -12.68 -1.48 20.68
C PHE A 374 -13.92 -1.08 21.47
N GLU A 375 -14.75 -2.03 21.91
CA GLU A 375 -15.89 -1.74 22.75
C GLU A 375 -15.74 -2.28 24.16
N VAL A 376 -15.50 -3.58 24.33
CA VAL A 376 -15.56 -4.23 25.63
C VAL A 376 -14.38 -3.80 26.52
N GLN A 377 -13.14 -4.07 26.09
CA GLN A 377 -11.95 -3.74 26.87
C GLN A 377 -11.77 -2.22 27.03
N MET A 378 -12.08 -1.45 25.98
CA MET A 378 -11.98 0.00 26.04
C MET A 378 -13.02 0.65 26.97
N ARG A 379 -14.24 0.07 27.11
CA ARG A 379 -15.22 0.49 28.13
C ARG A 379 -14.74 0.20 29.55
N GLN A 380 -13.87 -0.79 29.76
CA GLN A 380 -13.30 -1.10 31.07
C GLN A 380 -12.21 -0.11 31.49
N ILE A 381 -11.44 0.43 30.54
CA ILE A 381 -10.39 1.44 30.82
C ILE A 381 -10.95 2.83 31.10
N ALA A 382 -12.00 3.25 30.37
CA ALA A 382 -12.59 4.59 30.52
C ALA A 382 -12.95 4.97 31.99
N PRO A 383 -13.61 4.13 32.79
CA PRO A 383 -13.89 4.42 34.20
C PRO A 383 -12.64 4.39 35.08
N GLN A 384 -11.66 3.51 34.79
CA GLN A 384 -10.39 3.45 35.54
C GLN A 384 -9.57 4.73 35.34
N MET A 385 -9.58 5.29 34.12
CA MET A 385 -8.89 6.53 33.81
C MET A 385 -9.62 7.78 34.32
N LYS A 386 -10.96 7.75 34.32
CA LYS A 386 -11.78 8.76 35.00
C LYS A 386 -11.55 8.73 36.51
N HIS A 387 -11.37 7.56 37.10
CA HIS A 387 -11.00 7.41 38.50
C HIS A 387 -9.65 8.07 38.76
N ILE A 388 -8.58 7.77 38.01
CA ILE A 388 -7.29 8.47 38.15
C ILE A 388 -7.43 9.99 38.04
N ARG A 389 -8.13 10.48 37.00
CA ARG A 389 -8.28 11.93 36.80
C ARG A 389 -9.03 12.59 37.95
N ASN A 390 -10.05 11.93 38.49
CA ASN A 390 -10.83 12.45 39.61
C ASN A 390 -10.07 12.29 40.95
N THR A 391 -9.25 11.26 41.08
CA THR A 391 -8.37 11.03 42.22
C THR A 391 -7.26 12.08 42.26
N HIS A 392 -6.73 12.55 41.12
CA HIS A 392 -5.84 13.72 41.07
C HIS A 392 -6.48 15.03 41.58
N PHE A 393 -7.81 15.18 41.45
CA PHE A 393 -8.54 16.32 42.01
C PHE A 393 -8.93 16.11 43.48
N ALA A 394 -9.02 14.86 43.95
CA ALA A 394 -9.42 14.52 45.32
C ALA A 394 -8.22 14.34 46.29
N GLU A 395 -7.04 13.95 45.81
CA GLU A 395 -5.85 13.66 46.63
C GLU A 395 -5.06 14.90 47.09
N THR A 396 -5.67 16.10 47.04
CA THR A 396 -5.20 17.23 47.86
C THR A 396 -5.79 17.20 49.28
N ALA A 397 -6.66 16.23 49.61
CA ALA A 397 -7.28 16.16 50.92
C ALA A 397 -7.44 14.70 51.44
N ILE A 398 -6.74 14.46 52.56
CA ILE A 398 -7.06 13.53 53.66
C ILE A 398 -6.35 12.16 53.68
N ALA A 399 -5.98 11.81 54.91
CA ALA A 399 -5.09 10.77 55.37
C ALA A 399 -5.84 9.68 56.20
N VAL A 400 -5.22 8.50 56.29
CA VAL A 400 -5.23 7.51 57.41
C VAL A 400 -6.40 6.50 57.60
N ALA A 401 -5.98 5.22 57.73
CA ALA A 401 -6.49 4.06 58.51
C ALA A 401 -7.60 3.10 58.00
N GLY A 402 -7.32 1.78 58.11
CA GLY A 402 -8.33 0.72 58.32
C GLY A 402 -8.02 -0.65 57.66
N LEU A 403 -7.91 -1.73 58.46
CA LEU A 403 -7.64 -3.13 58.10
C LEU A 403 -8.89 -3.93 57.65
N GLY A 404 -8.70 -4.98 56.82
CA GLY A 404 -9.29 -6.33 57.07
C GLY A 404 -10.30 -6.95 56.07
N LEU A 405 -9.92 -8.15 55.58
CA LEU A 405 -10.70 -9.37 55.24
C LEU A 405 -10.76 -9.84 53.77
N SER A 406 -10.30 -11.09 53.61
CA SER A 406 -10.29 -11.95 52.43
C SER A 406 -11.61 -12.65 52.18
N VAL A 407 -11.98 -12.89 50.92
CA VAL A 407 -12.74 -14.09 50.51
C VAL A 407 -12.18 -14.62 49.19
N VAL A 408 -11.79 -15.90 49.20
CA VAL A 408 -11.47 -16.73 48.03
C VAL A 408 -12.73 -17.49 47.64
N THR A 409 -13.21 -17.36 46.40
CA THR A 409 -14.09 -18.35 45.76
C THR A 409 -13.78 -18.42 44.27
N GLY A 410 -13.47 -19.61 43.78
CA GLY A 410 -12.85 -19.85 42.47
C GLY A 410 -13.80 -19.96 41.28
N GLY A 411 -13.17 -20.13 40.10
CA GLY A 411 -13.79 -20.44 38.82
C GLY A 411 -13.64 -19.34 37.77
N ALA A 412 -12.68 -19.50 36.85
CA ALA A 412 -12.56 -18.86 35.53
C ALA A 412 -13.05 -17.39 35.36
N SER A 413 -12.27 -16.43 35.84
CA SER A 413 -12.03 -15.15 35.15
C SER A 413 -10.71 -14.55 35.65
N LEU A 414 -9.70 -14.46 34.79
CA LEU A 414 -8.45 -13.75 35.11
C LEU A 414 -8.66 -12.28 34.71
N ILE A 415 -9.19 -11.49 35.65
CA ILE A 415 -8.85 -10.09 35.98
C ILE A 415 -9.73 -9.73 37.18
N ALA A 416 -9.28 -10.08 38.38
CA ALA A 416 -9.83 -9.56 39.64
C ALA A 416 -8.65 -9.34 40.59
N THR A 417 -7.96 -8.21 40.44
CA THR A 417 -6.88 -7.85 41.37
C THR A 417 -7.50 -7.23 42.61
N GLY A 418 -7.47 -7.97 43.72
CA GLY A 418 -7.84 -7.48 45.05
C GLY A 418 -6.95 -6.33 45.51
N ILE A 419 -7.56 -5.32 46.12
CA ILE A 419 -6.88 -4.16 46.70
C ILE A 419 -6.72 -4.42 48.20
N ALA A 420 -5.48 -4.59 48.66
CA ALA A 420 -5.10 -4.36 50.05
C ALA A 420 -4.15 -3.16 50.08
N GLY A 421 -4.60 -2.07 50.70
CA GLY A 421 -3.89 -0.80 50.74
C GLY A 421 -2.61 -0.88 51.57
N LEU A 422 -1.50 -0.41 50.99
CA LEU A 422 -0.34 0.16 51.65
C LEU A 422 0.62 0.66 50.56
N SER A 423 0.46 1.93 50.12
CA SER A 423 1.51 2.81 49.53
C SER A 423 0.98 3.88 48.57
N GLY A 424 0.36 4.98 49.02
CA GLY A 424 -0.26 5.98 48.11
C GLY A 424 0.58 6.45 46.91
N MET A 425 1.92 6.52 47.02
CA MET A 425 2.80 6.82 45.87
C MET A 425 3.24 5.59 45.05
N LYS A 426 3.48 4.44 45.69
CA LYS A 426 3.90 3.21 45.00
C LYS A 426 2.70 2.52 44.36
N SER A 427 1.52 2.54 44.99
CA SER A 427 0.24 2.14 44.41
C SER A 427 -0.16 3.01 43.23
N HIS A 428 0.15 4.31 43.20
CA HIS A 428 -0.15 5.16 42.05
C HIS A 428 0.78 4.85 40.87
N SER A 429 2.08 4.72 41.12
CA SER A 429 3.07 4.21 40.16
C SER A 429 2.65 2.83 39.63
N ASP A 430 2.29 1.90 40.52
CA ASP A 430 1.91 0.53 40.20
C ASP A 430 0.54 0.47 39.50
N TYR A 431 -0.39 1.38 39.79
CA TYR A 431 -1.70 1.46 39.15
C TYR A 431 -1.62 2.12 37.78
N LYS A 432 -0.82 3.19 37.64
CA LYS A 432 -0.46 3.79 36.35
C LYS A 432 0.29 2.77 35.48
N SER A 433 1.23 2.03 36.06
CA SER A 433 1.96 0.94 35.41
C SER A 433 1.02 -0.20 34.98
N LYS A 434 0.05 -0.61 35.82
CA LYS A 434 -0.97 -1.60 35.46
C LYS A 434 -1.92 -1.12 34.35
N LEU A 435 -2.18 0.18 34.28
CA LEU A 435 -3.02 0.76 33.24
C LEU A 435 -2.27 0.93 31.93
N THR A 436 -1.02 1.37 31.95
CA THR A 436 -0.16 1.39 30.76
C THR A 436 0.13 -0.03 30.26
N ALA A 437 0.10 -1.02 31.16
CA ALA A 437 0.20 -2.44 30.82
C ALA A 437 -1.13 -3.04 30.30
N ASN A 438 -2.23 -2.28 30.25
CA ASN A 438 -3.46 -2.75 29.62
C ASN A 438 -3.37 -2.56 28.09
N PRO A 439 -3.53 -3.62 27.29
CA PRO A 439 -3.51 -3.56 25.82
C PRO A 439 -4.42 -2.49 25.21
N SER A 440 -5.58 -2.20 25.83
CA SER A 440 -6.52 -1.19 25.32
C SER A 440 -6.17 0.26 25.70
N HIS A 441 -5.12 0.48 26.52
CA HIS A 441 -4.69 1.82 26.93
C HIS A 441 -4.17 2.65 25.75
N PHE A 442 -3.44 1.99 24.84
CA PHE A 442 -3.01 2.58 23.58
C PHE A 442 -4.19 3.14 22.78
N LEU A 443 -5.23 2.33 22.56
CA LEU A 443 -6.44 2.75 21.83
C LEU A 443 -7.21 3.84 22.56
N TRP A 444 -7.26 3.81 23.89
CA TRP A 444 -7.91 4.85 24.68
C TRP A 444 -7.22 6.22 24.46
N ASN A 445 -5.89 6.27 24.47
CA ASN A 445 -5.13 7.50 24.18
C ASN A 445 -5.41 8.02 22.77
N VAL A 446 -5.44 7.13 21.77
CA VAL A 446 -5.79 7.47 20.39
C VAL A 446 -7.20 8.05 20.30
N LYS A 447 -8.20 7.41 20.93
CA LYS A 447 -9.60 7.87 20.92
C LYS A 447 -9.82 9.19 21.66
N GLN A 448 -9.03 9.52 22.69
CA GLN A 448 -9.14 10.83 23.35
C GLN A 448 -8.69 11.98 22.44
N LYS A 449 -7.74 11.72 21.54
CA LYS A 449 -7.30 12.71 20.55
C LYS A 449 -8.33 12.92 19.44
N ALA A 450 -9.08 11.88 19.06
CA ALA A 450 -10.19 11.99 18.11
C ALA A 450 -11.37 12.86 18.59
N LYS A 451 -11.53 13.04 19.92
CA LYS A 451 -12.63 13.81 20.53
C LYS A 451 -12.33 15.29 20.72
N LYS A 452 -11.11 15.72 20.42
CA LYS A 452 -10.69 17.12 20.45
C LYS A 452 -10.79 17.70 19.06
#